data_AF-A0A4U7ELA6-F1
#
_entry.id   AF-A0A4U7ELA6-F1
#
_cell.length_a   1.000
_cell.length_b   1.000
_cell.length_c   1.000
_cell.angle_alpha   90.00
_cell.angle_beta   90.00
_cell.angle_gamma   90.00
#
_symmetry.space_group_name_H-M   'P 1'
#
loop_
_entity.id
_entity.type
_entity.pdbx_description
1 polymer ?
#
loop_
_entity_poly.entity_id
_entity_poly.type
_entity_poly.pdbx_seq_one_letter_code
_entity_poly.pdbx_strand_id
1 'polypeptide(L)'
;FAGTIMGYQMALSLAQTYNPISGTSSNPLGQILSYVFLLAFLLADGHHFLLRALAQSFEVVPLGGAELSGAGPPMLGWMGDFFRLAVRLAAPFLVILFLTDIALGIFARLVPQANLFTLSLPAKLLVGIGIFFVFVQGVFPFFPSLFGEIEQMVHAVLRIIAPG
;
A
#
# COMPACT_ATOMS: atom_id res chain seq x y z
N PHE A 1 -0.97 2.44 3.17
CA PHE A 1 -0.41 3.63 2.50
C PHE A 1 -1.04 3.86 1.12
N ALA A 2 -0.85 2.96 0.15
CA ALA A 2 -1.42 3.13 -1.21
C ALA A 2 -2.94 3.36 -1.21
N GLY A 3 -3.72 2.58 -0.44
CA GLY A 3 -5.18 2.79 -0.28
C GLY A 3 -5.57 4.08 0.41
N THR A 4 -4.68 4.65 1.22
CA THR A 4 -4.88 5.95 1.85
C THR A 4 -4.72 7.06 0.82
N ILE A 5 -3.63 7.02 0.04
CA ILE A 5 -3.38 7.97 -1.06
C ILE A 5 -4.51 7.94 -2.09
N MET A 6 -4.96 6.75 -2.47
CA MET A 6 -6.12 6.56 -3.35
C MET A 6 -7.39 7.20 -2.79
N GLY A 7 -7.72 6.93 -1.52
CA GLY A 7 -8.89 7.53 -0.86
C GLY A 7 -8.81 9.05 -0.80
N TYR A 8 -7.62 9.62 -0.60
CA TYR A 8 -7.38 11.06 -0.66
C TYR A 8 -7.62 11.62 -2.06
N GLN A 9 -7.06 11.02 -3.10
CA GLN A 9 -7.18 11.52 -4.47
C GLN A 9 -8.59 11.37 -5.07
N MET A 10 -9.34 10.35 -4.66
CA MET A 10 -10.76 10.18 -5.01
C MET A 10 -11.69 11.08 -4.19
N ALA A 11 -11.13 11.97 -3.35
CA ALA A 11 -11.86 12.92 -2.54
C ALA A 11 -12.86 12.27 -1.55
N LEU A 12 -12.71 10.97 -1.28
CA LEU A 12 -13.43 10.28 -0.20
C LEU A 12 -12.98 10.78 1.18
N SER A 13 -11.78 11.33 1.26
CA SER A 13 -11.28 12.03 2.45
C SER A 13 -11.95 13.39 2.68
N LEU A 14 -12.68 13.97 1.72
CA LEU A 14 -13.35 15.26 1.94
C LEU A 14 -14.47 15.17 3.01
N ALA A 15 -15.03 13.98 3.22
CA ALA A 15 -15.94 13.73 4.35
C ALA A 15 -15.27 14.06 5.71
N GLN A 16 -13.95 13.88 5.81
CA GLN A 16 -13.16 14.16 7.01
C GLN A 16 -12.95 15.67 7.22
N THR A 17 -12.91 16.45 6.14
CA THR A 17 -12.77 17.92 6.21
C THR A 17 -14.11 18.60 6.53
N TYR A 18 -15.23 18.01 6.09
CA TYR A 18 -16.57 18.59 6.32
C TYR A 18 -17.16 18.28 7.70
N ASN A 19 -16.81 17.16 8.35
CA ASN A 19 -17.24 16.88 9.72
C ASN A 19 -16.11 16.24 10.56
N PRO A 20 -15.18 17.05 11.11
CA PRO A 20 -14.13 16.57 12.00
C PRO A 20 -14.65 16.12 13.38
N ILE A 21 -15.91 16.44 13.75
CA ILE A 21 -16.48 16.22 15.08
C ILE A 21 -16.99 14.77 15.25
N SER A 22 -17.37 14.10 14.16
CA SER A 22 -17.94 12.74 14.24
C SER A 22 -16.91 11.63 14.47
N GLY A 23 -15.60 11.94 14.55
CA GLY A 23 -14.51 10.99 14.84
C GLY A 23 -14.38 9.83 13.84
N THR A 24 -15.21 9.79 12.80
CA THR A 24 -15.37 8.68 11.88
C THR A 24 -14.52 8.95 10.64
N SER A 25 -13.22 8.73 10.78
CA SER A 25 -12.23 8.71 9.71
C SER A 25 -12.43 7.49 8.80
N SER A 26 -13.61 7.35 8.20
CA SER A 26 -13.84 6.24 7.27
C SER A 26 -13.06 6.52 5.97
N ASN A 27 -12.10 5.65 5.67
CA ASN A 27 -11.54 5.51 4.33
C ASN A 27 -11.99 4.15 3.80
N PRO A 28 -13.20 4.07 3.20
CA PRO A 28 -13.80 2.80 2.80
C PRO A 28 -12.94 2.07 1.77
N LEU A 29 -12.33 2.79 0.83
CA LEU A 29 -11.44 2.19 -0.16
C LEU A 29 -10.15 1.66 0.45
N GLY A 30 -9.56 2.39 1.40
CA GLY A 30 -8.41 1.91 2.15
C GLY A 30 -8.71 0.62 2.92
N GLN A 31 -9.90 0.53 3.52
CA GLN A 31 -10.36 -0.67 4.21
C GLN A 31 -10.60 -1.84 3.26
N ILE A 32 -11.28 -1.61 2.13
CA ILE A 32 -11.50 -2.63 1.09
C ILE A 32 -10.16 -3.15 0.57
N LEU A 33 -9.21 -2.26 0.27
CA LEU A 33 -7.84 -2.63 -0.12
C LEU A 33 -7.18 -3.47 0.97
N SER A 34 -7.26 -3.06 2.22
CA SER A 34 -6.70 -3.82 3.35
C SER A 34 -7.29 -5.24 3.42
N TYR A 35 -8.60 -5.40 3.21
CA TYR A 35 -9.24 -6.72 3.18
C TYR A 35 -8.83 -7.55 1.97
N VAL A 36 -8.72 -6.95 0.77
CA VAL A 36 -8.25 -7.67 -0.42
C VAL A 36 -6.81 -8.13 -0.25
N PHE A 37 -5.93 -7.28 0.29
CA PHE A 37 -4.56 -7.66 0.60
C PHE A 37 -4.49 -8.77 1.65
N LEU A 38 -5.34 -8.71 2.69
CA LEU A 38 -5.43 -9.76 3.71
C LEU A 38 -5.90 -11.09 3.10
N LEU A 39 -6.94 -11.07 2.27
CA LEU A 39 -7.43 -12.27 1.59
C LEU A 39 -6.38 -12.85 0.65
N ALA A 40 -5.70 -12.01 -0.14
CA ALA A 40 -4.59 -12.44 -0.98
C ALA A 40 -3.43 -13.03 -0.15
N PHE A 41 -3.12 -12.44 1.00
CA PHE A 41 -2.14 -12.98 1.95
C PHE A 41 -2.54 -14.36 2.49
N LEU A 42 -3.81 -14.57 2.83
CA LEU A 42 -4.32 -15.88 3.25
C LEU A 42 -4.28 -16.91 2.11
N LEU A 43 -4.74 -16.52 0.91
CA LEU A 43 -4.78 -17.38 -0.28
C LEU A 43 -3.39 -17.80 -0.78
N ALA A 44 -2.38 -16.98 -0.53
CA ALA A 44 -0.98 -17.27 -0.87
C ALA A 44 -0.22 -17.97 0.27
N ASP A 45 -0.91 -18.50 1.29
CA ASP A 45 -0.30 -19.15 2.46
C ASP A 45 0.72 -18.28 3.21
N GLY A 46 0.60 -16.95 3.13
CA GLY A 46 1.53 -16.01 3.77
C GLY A 46 1.63 -16.18 5.29
N HIS A 47 0.57 -16.69 5.92
CA HIS A 47 0.55 -17.00 7.35
C HIS A 47 1.47 -18.18 7.71
N HIS A 48 1.55 -19.21 6.87
CA HIS A 48 2.52 -20.30 7.03
C HIS A 48 3.95 -19.82 6.85
N PHE A 49 4.18 -18.87 5.94
CA PHE A 49 5.47 -18.21 5.79
C PHE A 49 5.88 -17.48 7.08
N LEU A 50 4.98 -16.67 7.65
CA LEU A 50 5.23 -15.90 8.87
C LEU A 50 5.60 -16.80 10.06
N LEU A 51 4.90 -17.92 10.23
CA LEU A 51 5.19 -18.89 11.28
C LEU A 51 6.54 -19.59 11.08
N ARG A 52 6.88 -19.97 9.85
CA ARG A 52 8.19 -20.57 9.52
C ARG A 52 9.34 -19.59 9.75
N ALA A 53 9.21 -18.36 9.29
CA ALA A 53 10.20 -17.31 9.48
C ALA A 53 10.42 -17.02 10.99
N LEU A 54 9.34 -17.02 11.78
CA LEU A 54 9.45 -16.88 13.24
C LEU A 54 10.20 -18.05 13.87
N ALA A 55 9.87 -19.29 13.51
CA ALA A 55 10.57 -20.46 14.03
C ALA A 55 12.07 -20.43 13.69
N GLN A 56 12.42 -20.14 12.43
CA GLN A 56 13.81 -20.01 11.98
C GLN A 56 14.55 -18.86 12.66
N SER A 57 13.86 -17.78 13.05
CA SER A 57 14.49 -16.67 13.76
C SER A 57 15.12 -17.09 15.09
N PHE A 58 14.50 -18.03 15.81
CA PHE A 58 15.03 -18.57 17.07
C PHE A 58 16.16 -19.59 16.87
N GLU A 59 16.28 -20.20 15.69
CA GLU A 59 17.43 -21.04 15.33
C GLU A 59 18.66 -20.18 14.99
N VAL A 60 18.45 -19.08 14.27
CA VAL A 60 19.52 -18.18 13.83
C VAL A 60 19.97 -17.22 14.95
N VAL A 61 19.04 -16.74 15.77
CA VAL A 61 19.30 -15.84 16.89
C VAL A 61 18.74 -16.49 18.17
N PRO A 62 19.57 -17.21 18.95
CA PRO A 62 19.12 -17.83 20.19
C PRO A 62 18.68 -16.78 21.21
N LEU A 63 17.78 -17.18 22.12
CA LEU A 63 17.25 -16.32 23.17
C LEU A 63 18.38 -15.71 24.01
N GLY A 64 18.49 -14.37 23.97
CA GLY A 64 19.52 -13.62 24.69
C GLY A 64 20.86 -13.44 23.96
N GLY A 65 21.02 -13.97 22.75
CA GLY A 65 22.24 -13.87 21.94
C GLY A 65 22.21 -12.81 20.83
N ALA A 66 21.19 -11.95 20.78
CA ALA A 66 21.03 -10.99 19.70
C ALA A 66 22.04 -9.83 19.79
N GLU A 67 22.86 -9.64 18.75
CA GLU A 67 23.78 -8.51 18.64
C GLU A 67 23.24 -7.45 17.67
N LEU A 68 22.70 -6.34 18.21
CA LEU A 68 22.11 -5.27 17.38
C LEU A 68 23.13 -4.25 16.85
N SER A 69 24.40 -4.35 17.24
CA SER A 69 25.45 -3.35 16.94
C SER A 69 25.66 -3.12 15.44
N GLY A 70 25.42 -4.13 14.59
CA GLY A 70 25.53 -4.05 13.13
C GLY A 70 24.21 -3.84 12.37
N ALA A 71 23.06 -3.83 13.05
CA ALA A 71 21.74 -3.88 12.39
C ALA A 71 21.26 -2.54 11.82
N GLY A 72 21.84 -1.41 12.27
CA GLY A 72 21.38 -0.05 11.92
C GLY A 72 21.45 0.28 10.41
N PRO A 73 22.61 0.20 9.76
CA PRO A 73 22.74 0.53 8.33
C PRO A 73 21.88 -0.36 7.39
N PRO A 74 21.81 -1.70 7.60
CA PRO A 74 20.91 -2.58 6.84
C PRO A 74 19.43 -2.22 7.03
N MET A 75 19.00 -1.93 8.27
CA MET A 75 17.62 -1.49 8.55
C MET A 75 17.26 -0.21 7.78
N LEU A 76 18.16 0.77 7.73
CA LEU A 76 17.97 2.00 6.95
C LEU A 76 17.83 1.72 5.44
N GLY A 77 18.64 0.81 4.91
CA GLY A 77 18.53 0.34 3.53
C GLY A 77 17.15 -0.24 3.23
N TRP A 78 16.64 -1.11 4.11
CA TRP A 78 15.33 -1.73 3.93
C TRP A 78 14.16 -0.76 4.10
N MET A 79 14.28 0.24 4.97
CA MET A 79 13.27 1.32 5.01
C MET A 79 13.18 2.03 3.66
N GLY A 80 14.32 2.23 2.99
CA GLY A 80 14.37 2.74 1.62
C GLY A 80 13.72 1.81 0.59
N ASP A 81 13.98 0.51 0.66
CA ASP A 81 13.34 -0.49 -0.20
C ASP A 81 11.82 -0.55 -0.01
N PHE A 82 11.37 -0.56 1.24
CA PHE A 82 9.96 -0.55 1.58
C PHE A 82 9.26 0.71 1.06
N PHE A 83 9.89 1.88 1.22
CA PHE A 83 9.36 3.13 0.68
C PHE A 83 9.30 3.10 -0.85
N ARG A 84 10.36 2.61 -1.53
CA ARG A 84 10.38 2.44 -2.99
C ARG A 84 9.24 1.52 -3.47
N LEU A 85 9.03 0.38 -2.80
CA LEU A 85 7.94 -0.54 -3.11
C LEU A 85 6.57 0.12 -2.90
N ALA A 86 6.38 0.82 -1.78
CA ALA A 86 5.13 1.52 -1.49
C ALA A 86 4.80 2.60 -2.54
N VAL A 87 5.80 3.39 -2.97
CA VAL A 87 5.64 4.39 -4.02
C VAL A 87 5.35 3.72 -5.37
N ARG A 88 6.07 2.64 -5.72
CA ARG A 88 5.83 1.89 -6.96
C ARG A 88 4.41 1.33 -7.04
N LEU A 89 3.86 0.84 -5.93
CA LEU A 89 2.48 0.37 -5.85
C LEU A 89 1.46 1.53 -5.94
N ALA A 90 1.79 2.72 -5.45
CA ALA A 90 0.92 3.90 -5.53
C ALA A 90 1.00 4.64 -6.88
N ALA A 91 2.14 4.57 -7.57
CA ALA A 91 2.42 5.28 -8.82
C ALA A 91 1.34 5.17 -9.91
N PRO A 92 0.82 3.98 -10.28
CA PRO A 92 -0.18 3.88 -11.33
C PRO A 92 -1.47 4.64 -10.98
N PHE A 93 -1.88 4.60 -9.70
CA PHE A 93 -3.04 5.34 -9.23
C PHE A 93 -2.80 6.85 -9.29
N LEU A 94 -1.64 7.30 -8.81
CA LEU A 94 -1.26 8.72 -8.83
C LEU A 94 -1.30 9.28 -10.25
N VAL A 95 -0.71 8.58 -11.22
CA VAL A 95 -0.63 9.02 -12.61
C VAL A 95 -2.01 9.10 -13.24
N ILE A 96 -2.84 8.07 -13.10
CA ILE A 96 -4.15 8.05 -13.77
C ILE A 96 -5.12 9.06 -13.14
N LEU A 97 -5.10 9.21 -11.82
CA LEU A 97 -5.92 10.22 -11.14
C LEU A 97 -5.45 11.64 -11.47
N PHE A 98 -4.14 11.86 -11.61
CA PHE A 98 -3.60 13.13 -12.10
C PHE A 98 -4.02 13.44 -13.54
N LEU A 99 -4.01 12.44 -14.44
CA LEU A 99 -4.54 12.60 -15.79
C LEU A 99 -6.04 12.90 -15.79
N THR A 100 -6.78 12.32 -14.84
CA THR A 100 -8.21 12.60 -14.65
C THR A 100 -8.43 14.05 -14.21
N ASP A 101 -7.58 14.59 -13.33
CA ASP A 101 -7.60 16.01 -12.95
C ASP A 101 -7.37 16.93 -14.14
N ILE A 102 -6.41 16.60 -15.01
CA ILE A 102 -6.15 17.36 -16.24
C ILE A 102 -7.37 17.31 -17.16
N ALA A 103 -7.96 16.12 -17.38
CA ALA A 103 -9.13 15.95 -18.23
C ALA A 103 -10.34 16.75 -17.71
N LEU A 104 -10.60 16.71 -16.40
CA LEU A 104 -11.65 17.50 -15.76
C LEU A 104 -11.37 19.01 -15.84
N GLY A 105 -10.11 19.42 -15.72
CA GLY A 105 -9.69 20.82 -15.87
C GLY A 105 -9.84 21.34 -17.30
N ILE A 106 -9.67 20.49 -18.32
CA ILE A 106 -9.98 20.83 -19.71
C ILE A 106 -11.51 20.90 -19.89
N PHE A 107 -12.24 19.92 -19.37
CA PHE A 107 -13.70 19.90 -19.44
C PHE A 107 -14.35 21.14 -18.80
N ALA A 108 -13.76 21.63 -17.71
CA ALA A 108 -14.13 22.88 -17.05
C ALA A 108 -14.15 24.09 -17.99
N ARG A 109 -13.19 24.17 -18.90
CA ARG A 109 -13.11 25.26 -19.89
C ARG A 109 -14.13 25.09 -21.02
N LEU A 110 -14.48 23.84 -21.36
CA LEU A 110 -15.41 23.51 -22.44
C LEU A 110 -16.88 23.69 -22.02
N VAL A 111 -17.21 23.35 -20.77
CA VAL A 111 -18.58 23.43 -20.23
C VAL A 111 -18.58 24.25 -18.94
N PRO A 112 -18.40 25.58 -19.01
CA PRO A 112 -18.24 26.45 -17.84
C PRO A 112 -19.52 26.56 -16.99
N GLN A 113 -20.67 26.24 -17.57
CA GLN A 113 -21.97 26.18 -16.89
C GLN A 113 -22.16 24.90 -16.06
N ALA A 114 -21.30 23.89 -16.21
CA ALA A 114 -21.36 22.68 -15.41
C ALA A 114 -20.73 22.91 -14.03
N ASN A 115 -21.39 22.44 -12.98
CA ASN A 115 -20.81 22.40 -11.64
C ASN A 115 -19.73 21.29 -11.59
N LEU A 116 -18.48 21.67 -11.80
CA LEU A 116 -17.32 20.77 -11.80
C LEU A 116 -17.13 20.04 -10.48
N PHE A 117 -17.48 20.67 -9.35
CA PHE A 117 -17.39 20.00 -8.05
C PHE A 117 -18.33 18.79 -8.01
N THR A 118 -19.57 18.96 -8.46
CA THR A 118 -20.56 17.88 -8.53
C THR A 118 -20.17 16.77 -9.53
N LEU A 119 -19.50 17.11 -10.63
CA LEU A 119 -19.12 16.14 -11.67
C LEU A 119 -17.80 15.41 -11.35
N SER A 120 -16.84 16.10 -10.73
CA SER A 120 -15.51 15.57 -10.47
C SER A 120 -15.51 14.41 -9.46
N LEU A 121 -16.37 14.48 -8.43
CA LEU A 121 -16.44 13.44 -7.40
C LEU A 121 -16.90 12.08 -7.98
N PRO A 122 -18.06 11.96 -8.68
CA PRO A 122 -18.46 10.71 -9.32
C PRO A 122 -17.46 10.23 -10.37
N ALA A 123 -16.89 11.14 -11.17
CA ALA A 123 -15.94 10.78 -12.22
C ALA A 123 -14.66 10.15 -11.64
N LYS A 124 -14.06 10.78 -10.64
CA LYS A 124 -12.87 10.25 -9.95
C LYS A 124 -13.14 8.93 -9.25
N LEU A 125 -14.33 8.76 -8.66
CA LEU A 125 -14.72 7.51 -8.03
C LEU A 125 -14.81 6.36 -9.03
N LEU A 126 -15.45 6.57 -10.18
CA LEU A 126 -15.56 5.56 -11.24
C LEU A 126 -14.18 5.17 -11.80
N VAL A 127 -13.35 6.17 -12.10
CA VAL A 127 -11.98 5.93 -12.58
C VAL A 127 -11.17 5.18 -11.53
N GLY A 128 -11.24 5.60 -10.27
CA GLY A 128 -10.51 4.98 -9.17
C GLY A 128 -10.92 3.52 -8.91
N ILE A 129 -12.22 3.20 -8.95
CA ILE A 129 -12.71 1.82 -8.86
C ILE A 129 -12.25 0.99 -10.06
N GLY A 130 -12.26 1.56 -11.27
CA GLY A 130 -11.77 0.88 -12.48
C GLY A 130 -10.30 0.52 -12.38
N ILE A 131 -9.44 1.47 -11.98
CA ILE A 131 -8.00 1.22 -11.78
C ILE A 131 -7.79 0.19 -10.67
N PHE A 132 -8.56 0.28 -9.59
CA PHE A 132 -8.48 -0.67 -8.48
C PHE A 132 -8.72 -2.11 -8.96
N PHE A 133 -9.73 -2.33 -9.79
CA PHE A 133 -10.01 -3.67 -10.33
C PHE A 133 -8.84 -4.20 -11.18
N VAL A 134 -8.30 -3.36 -12.07
CA VAL A 134 -7.14 -3.71 -12.90
C VAL A 134 -5.90 -3.98 -12.04
N PHE A 135 -5.69 -3.19 -10.99
CA PHE A 135 -4.56 -3.34 -10.08
C PHE A 135 -4.63 -4.64 -9.30
N VAL A 136 -5.79 -5.00 -8.74
CA VAL A 136 -5.97 -6.27 -8.02
C VAL A 136 -5.68 -7.44 -8.96
N GLN A 137 -6.19 -7.41 -10.20
CA GLN A 137 -5.88 -8.44 -11.19
C GLN A 137 -4.40 -8.51 -11.56
N GLY A 138 -3.72 -7.38 -11.67
CA GLY A 138 -2.30 -7.32 -12.03
C GLY A 138 -1.33 -7.68 -10.89
N VAL A 139 -1.68 -7.36 -9.65
CA VAL A 139 -0.81 -7.60 -8.48
C VAL A 139 -0.98 -9.02 -7.93
N PHE A 140 -2.17 -9.62 -8.04
CA PHE A 140 -2.42 -10.96 -7.50
C PHE A 140 -1.41 -12.03 -7.96
N PRO A 141 -1.01 -12.11 -9.26
CA PRO A 141 0.02 -13.04 -9.71
C PRO A 141 1.43 -12.75 -9.15
N PHE A 142 1.69 -11.52 -8.72
CA PHE A 142 2.99 -11.07 -8.20
C PHE A 142 3.12 -11.24 -6.68
N PHE A 143 2.04 -11.61 -5.97
CA PHE A 143 2.08 -11.83 -4.52
C PHE A 143 3.10 -12.88 -4.07
N PRO A 144 3.21 -14.06 -4.71
CA PRO A 144 4.19 -15.07 -4.31
C PRO A 144 5.64 -14.56 -4.38
N SER A 145 5.99 -13.77 -5.41
CA SER A 145 7.32 -13.16 -5.53
C SER A 145 7.59 -12.12 -4.45
N LEU A 146 6.58 -11.34 -4.05
CA LEU A 146 6.72 -10.40 -2.92
C LEU A 146 7.04 -11.12 -1.61
N PHE A 147 6.43 -12.29 -1.37
CA PHE A 147 6.76 -13.09 -0.18
C PHE A 147 8.19 -13.62 -0.23
N GLY A 148 8.66 -14.08 -1.39
CA GLY A 148 10.05 -14.52 -1.55
C GLY A 148 11.07 -13.40 -1.31
N GLU A 149 10.77 -12.17 -1.75
CA GLU A 149 11.63 -11.01 -1.45
C GLU A 149 11.64 -10.71 0.06
N ILE A 150 10.48 -10.74 0.72
CA ILE A 150 10.38 -10.53 2.18
C ILE A 150 11.13 -11.63 2.94
N GLU A 151 11.06 -12.89 2.52
CA GLU A 151 11.79 -14.02 3.10
C GLU A 151 13.31 -13.78 3.07
N GLN A 152 13.83 -13.41 1.91
CA GLN A 152 15.26 -13.10 1.75
C GLN A 152 15.67 -11.92 2.63
N MET A 153 14.81 -10.89 2.75
CA MET A 153 15.06 -9.77 3.64
C MET A 153 15.10 -10.21 5.11
N VAL A 154 14.12 -10.99 5.56
CA VAL A 154 14.09 -11.50 6.94
C VAL A 154 15.34 -12.31 7.25
N HIS A 155 15.75 -13.23 6.36
CA HIS A 155 16.98 -14.00 6.55
C HIS A 155 18.25 -13.14 6.57
N ALA A 156 18.33 -12.11 5.73
CA ALA A 156 19.44 -11.16 5.75
C ALA A 156 19.52 -10.43 7.09
N VAL A 157 18.37 -10.04 7.68
CA VAL A 157 18.33 -9.42 9.02
C VAL A 157 18.84 -10.36 10.08
N LEU A 158 18.30 -11.59 10.09
CA LEU A 158 18.61 -12.55 11.13
C LEU A 158 20.09 -12.90 11.13
N ARG A 159 20.73 -13.00 9.96
CA ARG A 159 22.18 -13.23 9.86
C ARG A 159 23.04 -12.09 10.39
N ILE A 160 22.56 -10.85 10.32
CA ILE A 160 23.31 -9.67 10.80
C ILE A 160 23.23 -9.56 12.33
N ILE A 161 22.14 -10.05 12.92
CA ILE A 161 21.88 -10.01 14.36
C ILE A 161 22.30 -11.32 15.06
N ALA A 162 22.58 -12.36 14.28
CA ALA A 162 23.08 -13.63 14.79
C ALA A 162 24.38 -13.43 15.57
N PRO A 163 24.52 -14.04 16.76
CA PRO A 163 25.80 -14.08 17.45
C PRO A 163 26.80 -14.84 16.57
N GLY A 164 28.02 -14.32 16.46
CA GLY A 164 29.12 -14.94 15.71
C GLY A 164 29.55 -16.30 16.27
#